data_AF-A0A5B0VXI1-F1
#
_entry.id   AF-A0A5B0VXI1-F1
#
_cell.length_a   1.000
_cell.length_b   1.000
_cell.length_c   1.000
_cell.angle_alpha   90.00
_cell.angle_beta   90.00
_cell.angle_gamma   90.00
#
_symmetry.space_group_name_H-M   'P 1'
#
loop_
_entity.id
_entity.type
_entity.pdbx_description
1 polymer ?
#
loop_
_entity_poly.entity_id
_entity_poly.type
_entity_poly.pdbx_seq_one_letter_code
_entity_poly.pdbx_strand_id
1 'polypeptide(L)'
;MQRYFVTPEQFGADTVRIDGEDARHIAKVMRGKAGDKLIVSDGVSREALVEIAQIEIGEVTVNILESLEMTHEPRIKITVAQSLPKADKMETVIQKCTEIGAVGFVPFLSERTIVQYDERKESKRLDRWRKICKEAAEQAHRNIVPSVGSPLSWKQLLQTFSEYDAVYFCYEKEEGLQLRSSVAPWLASLSPQSGGKVMVVVGPEGGFTPEECLKAEEAGAVSVGLGRRILRCETAGMVAAACILYESGEMGGA
;
A
#
# COMPACT_ATOMS: atom_id res chain seq x y z
N MET A 1 -2.94 -21.03 4.75
CA MET A 1 -4.35 -20.91 5.18
C MET A 1 -4.91 -19.66 4.52
N GLN A 2 -6.15 -19.69 4.01
CA GLN A 2 -6.72 -18.55 3.28
C GLN A 2 -7.04 -17.39 4.24
N ARG A 3 -6.85 -16.15 3.78
CA ARG A 3 -7.15 -14.92 4.52
C ARG A 3 -8.22 -14.12 3.78
N TYR A 4 -9.12 -13.50 4.54
CA TYR A 4 -10.16 -12.61 4.03
C TYR A 4 -10.25 -11.34 4.87
N PHE A 5 -10.53 -10.22 4.22
CA PHE A 5 -10.81 -8.95 4.90
C PHE A 5 -12.30 -8.65 4.93
N VAL A 6 -12.80 -8.36 6.13
CA VAL A 6 -14.19 -7.95 6.42
C VAL A 6 -14.21 -6.54 6.98
N THR A 7 -15.39 -5.92 7.05
CA THR A 7 -15.56 -4.67 7.78
C THR A 7 -15.64 -4.92 9.30
N PRO A 8 -15.34 -3.93 10.14
CA PRO A 8 -15.46 -4.08 11.60
C PRO A 8 -16.87 -4.50 12.06
N GLU A 9 -17.92 -4.07 11.36
CA GLU A 9 -19.32 -4.39 11.69
C GLU A 9 -19.69 -5.85 11.39
N GLN A 10 -18.96 -6.50 10.48
CA GLN A 10 -19.13 -7.92 10.17
C GLN A 10 -18.53 -8.82 11.25
N PHE A 11 -17.66 -8.27 12.09
CA PHE A 11 -16.86 -9.01 13.06
C PHE A 11 -17.54 -8.95 14.44
N GLY A 12 -18.33 -9.97 14.78
CA GLY A 12 -19.08 -10.07 16.02
C GLY A 12 -18.21 -10.44 17.24
N ALA A 13 -18.87 -10.84 18.33
CA ALA A 13 -18.19 -11.30 19.55
C ALA A 13 -17.61 -12.72 19.38
N ASP A 14 -18.46 -13.65 18.93
CA ASP A 14 -18.10 -15.08 18.79
C ASP A 14 -18.10 -15.56 17.33
N THR A 15 -18.68 -14.77 16.43
CA THR A 15 -18.83 -15.13 15.01
C THR A 15 -18.50 -13.96 14.09
N VAL A 16 -18.15 -14.27 12.85
CA VAL A 16 -17.92 -13.29 11.78
C VAL A 16 -18.78 -13.64 10.58
N ARG A 17 -19.38 -12.63 9.96
CA ARG A 17 -20.18 -12.78 8.75
C ARG A 17 -19.37 -12.33 7.54
N ILE A 18 -19.10 -13.26 6.62
CA ILE A 18 -18.43 -12.97 5.35
C ILE A 18 -19.50 -12.97 4.27
N ASP A 19 -19.61 -11.90 3.50
CA ASP A 19 -20.61 -11.76 2.42
C ASP A 19 -19.96 -11.37 1.08
N GLY A 20 -20.78 -11.16 0.05
CA GLY A 20 -20.35 -10.59 -1.22
C GLY A 20 -19.41 -11.48 -2.04
N GLU A 21 -18.31 -10.91 -2.52
CA GLU A 21 -17.34 -11.62 -3.37
C GLU A 21 -16.56 -12.68 -2.60
N ASP A 22 -16.23 -12.43 -1.33
CA ASP A 22 -15.45 -13.34 -0.49
C ASP A 22 -16.25 -14.59 -0.15
N ALA A 23 -17.53 -14.45 0.22
CA ALA A 23 -18.42 -15.59 0.45
C ALA A 23 -18.53 -16.49 -0.79
N ARG A 24 -18.63 -15.88 -1.99
CA ARG A 24 -18.63 -16.61 -3.26
C ARG A 24 -17.29 -17.27 -3.53
N HIS A 25 -16.18 -16.61 -3.19
CA HIS A 25 -14.83 -17.15 -3.32
C HIS A 25 -14.67 -18.40 -2.44
N ILE A 26 -15.06 -18.32 -1.17
CA ILE A 26 -15.06 -19.45 -0.22
C ILE A 26 -15.90 -20.61 -0.76
N ALA A 27 -17.17 -20.35 -1.12
CA ALA A 27 -18.10 -21.41 -1.49
C ALA A 27 -17.81 -22.04 -2.86
N LYS A 28 -17.44 -21.25 -3.87
CA LYS A 28 -17.33 -21.73 -5.26
C LYS A 28 -15.91 -22.04 -5.71
N VAL A 29 -14.95 -21.20 -5.31
CA VAL A 29 -13.55 -21.32 -5.76
C VAL A 29 -12.78 -22.22 -4.81
N MET A 30 -12.81 -21.90 -3.52
CA MET A 30 -12.16 -22.72 -2.49
C MET A 30 -12.95 -24.00 -2.18
N ARG A 31 -14.24 -24.03 -2.54
CA ARG A 31 -15.16 -25.16 -2.26
C ARG A 31 -15.18 -25.52 -0.77
N GLY A 32 -15.14 -24.49 0.08
CA GLY A 32 -15.10 -24.62 1.53
C GLY A 32 -16.30 -25.39 2.06
N LYS A 33 -16.13 -25.98 3.24
CA LYS A 33 -17.14 -26.76 3.97
C LYS A 33 -17.11 -26.39 5.45
N ALA A 34 -18.20 -26.71 6.16
CA ALA A 34 -18.21 -26.58 7.61
C ALA A 34 -17.04 -27.37 8.22
N GLY A 35 -16.34 -26.75 9.18
CA GLY A 35 -15.11 -27.28 9.77
C GLY A 35 -13.81 -26.82 9.09
N ASP A 36 -13.86 -26.24 7.89
CA ASP A 36 -12.66 -25.67 7.28
C ASP A 36 -12.21 -24.40 8.01
N LYS A 37 -10.89 -24.21 8.15
CA LYS A 37 -10.30 -23.07 8.86
C LYS A 37 -9.76 -22.01 7.92
N LEU A 38 -9.96 -20.75 8.29
CA LEU A 38 -9.47 -19.58 7.58
C LEU A 38 -9.07 -18.47 8.57
N ILE A 39 -8.41 -17.44 8.06
CA ILE A 39 -8.08 -16.23 8.82
C ILE A 39 -9.00 -15.10 8.36
N VAL A 40 -9.57 -14.37 9.31
CA VAL A 40 -10.31 -13.13 9.03
C VAL A 40 -9.64 -11.98 9.73
N SER A 41 -9.45 -10.88 9.01
CA SER A 41 -9.02 -9.59 9.56
C SER A 41 -10.06 -8.51 9.27
N ASP A 42 -10.33 -7.62 10.23
CA ASP A 42 -11.11 -6.40 9.98
C ASP A 42 -10.26 -5.27 9.36
N GLY A 43 -8.95 -5.50 9.19
CA GLY A 43 -8.01 -4.53 8.65
C GLY A 43 -7.67 -3.37 9.58
N VAL A 44 -8.18 -3.37 10.82
CA VAL A 44 -8.12 -2.23 11.74
C VAL A 44 -7.58 -2.64 13.11
N SER A 45 -8.20 -3.64 13.74
CA SER A 45 -8.00 -3.95 15.16
C SER A 45 -8.04 -5.42 15.51
N ARG A 46 -8.64 -6.27 14.66
CA ARG A 46 -8.87 -7.67 14.97
C ARG A 46 -8.48 -8.55 13.81
N GLU A 47 -7.78 -9.62 14.17
CA GLU A 47 -7.55 -10.77 13.31
C GLU A 47 -7.87 -12.04 14.12
N ALA A 48 -8.44 -13.04 13.47
CA ALA A 48 -8.76 -14.30 14.13
C ALA A 48 -8.58 -15.50 13.22
N LEU A 49 -8.18 -16.61 13.84
CA LEU A 49 -8.40 -17.94 13.30
C LEU A 49 -9.87 -18.30 13.51
N VAL A 50 -10.53 -18.66 12.42
CA VAL A 50 -11.96 -18.98 12.45
C VAL A 50 -12.22 -20.31 11.74
N GLU A 51 -13.37 -20.89 12.03
CA GLU A 51 -13.86 -22.12 11.41
C GLU A 51 -15.20 -21.88 10.74
N ILE A 52 -15.38 -22.38 9.53
CA ILE A 52 -16.65 -22.27 8.82
C ILE A 52 -17.73 -23.04 9.60
N ALA A 53 -18.76 -22.31 10.02
CA ALA A 53 -19.92 -22.88 10.68
C ALA A 53 -21.01 -23.23 9.66
N GLN A 54 -21.29 -22.29 8.75
CA GLN A 54 -22.38 -22.41 7.79
C GLN A 54 -22.07 -21.66 6.49
N ILE A 55 -22.46 -22.25 5.36
CA ILE A 55 -22.36 -21.64 4.04
C ILE A 55 -23.77 -21.53 3.46
N GLU A 56 -24.19 -20.31 3.14
CA GLU A 56 -25.45 -19.99 2.50
C GLU A 56 -25.21 -19.28 1.15
N ILE A 57 -26.30 -18.97 0.44
CA ILE A 57 -26.20 -18.28 -0.84
C ILE A 57 -25.78 -16.82 -0.60
N GLY A 58 -24.51 -16.52 -0.85
CA GLY A 58 -23.97 -15.16 -0.77
C GLY A 58 -23.45 -14.76 0.61
N GLU A 59 -23.47 -15.67 1.59
CA GLU A 59 -23.02 -15.45 2.95
C GLU A 59 -22.34 -16.71 3.52
N VAL A 60 -21.28 -16.52 4.29
CA VAL A 60 -20.60 -17.55 5.07
C VAL A 60 -20.48 -17.05 6.50
N THR A 61 -21.00 -17.82 7.45
CA THR A 61 -20.83 -17.57 8.88
C THR A 61 -19.69 -18.44 9.40
N VAL A 62 -18.77 -17.82 10.12
CA VAL A 62 -17.61 -18.48 10.73
C VAL A 62 -17.59 -18.24 12.24
N ASN A 63 -17.17 -19.25 13.01
CA ASN A 63 -16.97 -19.15 14.45
C ASN A 63 -15.54 -18.74 14.75
N ILE A 64 -15.35 -17.81 15.70
CA ILE A 64 -14.03 -17.40 16.17
C ILE A 64 -13.45 -18.49 17.05
N LEU A 65 -12.30 -19.04 16.67
CA LEU A 65 -11.58 -20.03 17.46
C LEU A 65 -10.53 -19.36 18.36
N GLU A 66 -9.80 -18.40 17.82
CA GLU A 66 -8.66 -17.77 18.47
C GLU A 66 -8.44 -16.37 17.90
N SER A 67 -8.22 -15.38 18.76
CA SER A 67 -7.74 -14.05 18.36
C SER A 67 -6.25 -14.09 18.07
N LEU A 68 -5.84 -13.53 16.94
CA LEU A 68 -4.45 -13.46 16.48
C LEU A 68 -3.90 -12.05 16.67
N GLU A 69 -2.61 -11.95 16.98
CA GLU A 69 -1.92 -10.66 17.05
C GLU A 69 -1.63 -10.10 15.65
N MET A 70 -1.78 -8.77 15.49
CA MET A 70 -1.51 -8.08 14.23
C MET A 70 -0.05 -7.63 14.12
N THR A 71 0.86 -8.57 13.89
CA THR A 71 2.33 -8.34 13.91
C THR A 71 2.98 -8.27 12.52
N HIS A 72 2.22 -8.33 11.42
CA HIS A 72 2.75 -8.42 10.05
C HIS A 72 2.89 -7.06 9.36
N GLU A 73 2.75 -5.96 10.09
CA GLU A 73 2.83 -4.61 9.53
C GLU A 73 4.09 -3.89 9.99
N PRO A 74 4.85 -3.26 9.06
CA PRO A 74 6.02 -2.51 9.44
C PRO A 74 5.63 -1.28 10.30
N ARG A 75 6.45 -0.95 11.28
CA ARG A 75 6.39 0.29 12.06
C ARG A 75 6.62 1.51 11.17
N ILE A 76 7.46 1.38 10.13
CA ILE A 76 7.65 2.43 9.13
C ILE A 76 6.50 2.35 8.11
N LYS A 77 5.63 3.35 8.17
CA LYS A 77 4.42 3.47 7.36
C LYS A 77 4.76 4.19 6.05
N ILE A 78 4.90 3.40 4.99
CA ILE A 78 5.27 3.91 3.67
C ILE A 78 4.02 4.19 2.84
N THR A 79 3.84 5.43 2.37
CA THR A 79 2.88 5.77 1.32
C THR A 79 3.60 5.97 0.00
N VAL A 80 3.10 5.36 -1.07
CA VAL A 80 3.63 5.55 -2.43
C VAL A 80 2.76 6.55 -3.18
N ALA A 81 3.28 7.76 -3.38
CA ALA A 81 2.69 8.71 -4.30
C ALA A 81 3.18 8.42 -5.72
N GLN A 82 2.28 7.98 -6.60
CA GLN A 82 2.64 7.51 -7.93
C GLN A 82 1.96 8.38 -8.99
N SER A 83 2.76 9.04 -9.83
CA SER A 83 2.23 9.73 -11.01
C SER A 83 1.60 8.69 -11.91
N LEU A 84 0.39 8.95 -12.43
CA LEU A 84 -0.38 7.97 -13.21
C LEU A 84 0.44 7.46 -14.41
N PRO A 85 0.92 6.20 -14.38
CA PRO A 85 1.73 5.65 -15.45
C PRO A 85 0.83 5.19 -16.61
N LYS A 86 1.43 4.95 -17.79
CA LYS A 86 0.68 4.40 -18.92
C LYS A 86 0.16 2.98 -18.64
N ALA A 87 -0.96 2.65 -19.29
CA ALA A 87 -1.56 1.32 -19.28
C ALA A 87 -1.86 0.80 -17.85
N ASP A 88 -1.60 -0.49 -17.61
CA ASP A 88 -1.89 -1.24 -16.38
C ASP A 88 -0.74 -1.19 -15.35
N LYS A 89 0.33 -0.43 -15.61
CA LYS A 89 1.49 -0.34 -14.70
C LYS A 89 1.15 0.07 -13.27
N MET A 90 0.11 0.88 -13.09
CA MET A 90 -0.35 1.28 -11.76
C MET A 90 -0.82 0.08 -10.94
N GLU A 91 -1.42 -0.92 -11.59
CA GLU A 91 -1.87 -2.15 -10.93
C GLU A 91 -0.67 -2.95 -10.43
N THR A 92 0.40 -3.02 -11.22
CA THR A 92 1.68 -3.63 -10.81
C THR A 92 2.31 -2.90 -9.63
N VAL A 93 2.31 -1.56 -9.64
CA VAL A 93 2.80 -0.76 -8.50
C VAL A 93 1.99 -1.07 -7.24
N ILE A 94 0.66 -1.03 -7.33
CA ILE A 94 -0.22 -1.29 -6.19
C ILE A 94 0.01 -2.69 -5.64
N GLN A 95 -0.02 -3.71 -6.51
CA GLN A 95 0.15 -5.10 -6.12
C GLN A 95 1.49 -5.30 -5.40
N LYS A 96 2.60 -4.90 -6.04
CA LYS A 96 3.94 -5.20 -5.52
C LYS A 96 4.33 -4.35 -4.33
N CYS A 97 3.95 -3.08 -4.30
CA CYS A 97 4.20 -2.26 -3.11
C CYS A 97 3.30 -2.71 -1.94
N THR A 98 2.09 -3.23 -2.19
CA THR A 98 1.27 -3.86 -1.14
C THR A 98 1.98 -5.08 -0.56
N GLU A 99 2.50 -5.97 -1.40
CA GLU A 99 3.29 -7.14 -0.98
C GLU A 99 4.55 -6.73 -0.17
N ILE A 100 5.21 -5.63 -0.58
CA ILE A 100 6.42 -5.12 0.09
C ILE A 100 6.12 -4.52 1.47
N GLY A 101 4.92 -3.97 1.69
CA GLY A 101 4.52 -3.38 2.98
C GLY A 101 4.05 -1.93 2.94
N ALA A 102 3.87 -1.33 1.75
CA ALA A 102 3.30 0.01 1.63
C ALA A 102 1.88 0.06 2.21
N VAL A 103 1.56 1.07 3.01
CA VAL A 103 0.27 1.19 3.71
C VAL A 103 -0.75 2.05 2.95
N GLY A 104 -0.31 2.72 1.89
CA GLY A 104 -1.22 3.50 1.07
C GLY A 104 -0.62 3.98 -0.24
N PHE A 105 -1.51 4.41 -1.13
CA PHE A 105 -1.20 4.87 -2.47
C PHE A 105 -1.90 6.21 -2.73
N VAL A 106 -1.12 7.19 -3.20
CA VAL A 106 -1.63 8.51 -3.61
C VAL A 106 -1.33 8.67 -5.11
N PRO A 107 -2.27 8.30 -5.99
CA PRO A 107 -2.11 8.59 -7.40
C PRO A 107 -2.06 10.10 -7.63
N PHE A 108 -1.29 10.56 -8.59
CA PHE A 108 -1.31 11.99 -8.95
C PHE A 108 -1.05 12.24 -10.44
N LEU A 109 -1.36 13.46 -10.86
CA LEU A 109 -1.08 14.00 -12.19
C LEU A 109 0.09 14.98 -12.09
N SER A 110 1.19 14.63 -12.74
CA SER A 110 2.32 15.52 -12.99
C SER A 110 2.20 16.20 -14.35
N GLU A 111 3.01 17.22 -14.59
CA GLU A 111 3.05 17.96 -15.87
C GLU A 111 3.34 17.05 -17.08
N ARG A 112 4.23 16.07 -16.90
CA ARG A 112 4.62 15.11 -17.96
C ARG A 112 3.79 13.83 -17.97
N THR A 113 2.64 13.82 -17.28
CA THR A 113 1.72 12.68 -17.32
C THR A 113 1.01 12.63 -18.68
N ILE A 114 1.20 11.53 -19.41
CA ILE A 114 0.65 11.36 -20.76
C ILE A 114 -0.77 10.78 -20.73
N VAL A 115 -1.16 10.15 -19.61
CA VAL A 115 -2.47 9.52 -19.48
C VAL A 115 -3.56 10.59 -19.41
N GLN A 116 -4.50 10.54 -20.36
CA GLN A 116 -5.71 11.34 -20.26
C GLN A 116 -6.56 10.84 -19.10
N TYR A 117 -6.68 11.68 -18.09
CA TYR A 117 -7.52 11.42 -16.93
C TYR A 117 -9.00 11.66 -17.29
N ASP A 118 -9.83 10.65 -17.04
CA ASP A 118 -11.27 10.71 -17.27
C ASP A 118 -11.97 10.52 -15.92
N GLU A 119 -12.42 11.62 -15.33
CA GLU A 119 -13.12 11.67 -14.04
C GLU A 119 -14.33 10.72 -14.02
N ARG A 120 -15.01 10.50 -15.16
CA ARG A 120 -16.18 9.60 -15.23
C ARG A 120 -15.81 8.14 -14.97
N LYS A 121 -14.54 7.77 -15.19
CA LYS A 121 -14.01 6.42 -14.97
C LYS A 121 -13.25 6.29 -13.65
N GLU A 122 -13.13 7.37 -12.88
CA GLU A 122 -12.36 7.40 -11.64
C GLU A 122 -12.87 6.35 -10.65
N SER A 123 -14.17 6.34 -10.34
CA SER A 123 -14.74 5.40 -9.36
C SER A 123 -14.43 3.95 -9.72
N LYS A 124 -14.69 3.54 -10.97
CA LYS A 124 -14.44 2.17 -11.43
C LYS A 124 -12.95 1.79 -11.36
N ARG A 125 -12.06 2.75 -11.60
CA ARG A 125 -10.61 2.56 -11.50
C ARG A 125 -10.19 2.40 -10.03
N LEU A 126 -10.69 3.26 -9.15
CA LEU A 126 -10.44 3.17 -7.71
C LEU A 126 -10.95 1.85 -7.14
N ASP A 127 -12.13 1.39 -7.54
CA ASP A 127 -12.67 0.10 -7.10
C ASP A 127 -11.78 -1.06 -7.54
N ARG A 128 -11.28 -1.03 -8.79
CA ARG A 128 -10.31 -2.02 -9.28
C ARG A 128 -9.01 -1.99 -8.48
N TRP A 129 -8.48 -0.81 -8.19
CA TRP A 129 -7.25 -0.66 -7.43
C TRP A 129 -7.38 -1.11 -5.98
N ARG A 130 -8.49 -0.79 -5.31
CA ARG A 130 -8.80 -1.29 -3.98
C ARG A 130 -8.93 -2.80 -3.95
N LYS A 131 -9.52 -3.40 -4.98
CA LYS A 131 -9.57 -4.86 -5.14
C LYS A 131 -8.18 -5.47 -5.24
N ILE A 132 -7.29 -4.88 -6.05
CA ILE A 132 -5.90 -5.34 -6.17
C ILE A 132 -5.15 -5.21 -4.83
N CYS A 133 -5.33 -4.11 -4.08
CA CYS A 133 -4.79 -3.97 -2.73
C CYS A 133 -5.27 -5.10 -1.81
N LYS A 134 -6.58 -5.39 -1.82
CA LYS A 134 -7.17 -6.43 -0.98
C LYS A 134 -6.59 -7.80 -1.31
N GLU A 135 -6.61 -8.19 -2.58
CA GLU A 135 -6.08 -9.49 -3.03
C GLU A 135 -4.58 -9.63 -2.74
N ALA A 136 -3.79 -8.57 -2.95
CA ALA A 136 -2.37 -8.56 -2.63
C ALA A 136 -2.11 -8.65 -1.12
N ALA A 137 -2.90 -7.95 -0.30
CA ALA A 137 -2.81 -8.02 1.16
C ALA A 137 -3.18 -9.42 1.69
N GLU A 138 -4.20 -10.05 1.12
CA GLU A 138 -4.59 -11.44 1.47
C GLU A 138 -3.47 -12.42 1.15
N GLN A 139 -2.87 -12.31 -0.05
CA GLN A 139 -1.79 -13.17 -0.50
C GLN A 139 -0.51 -12.96 0.32
N ALA A 140 -0.18 -11.71 0.64
CA ALA A 140 0.99 -11.35 1.43
C ALA A 140 0.80 -11.54 2.94
N HIS A 141 -0.34 -12.09 3.38
CA HIS A 141 -0.66 -12.32 4.80
C HIS A 141 -0.59 -11.03 5.65
N ARG A 142 -0.95 -9.90 5.06
CA ARG A 142 -0.98 -8.61 5.75
C ARG A 142 -2.14 -8.52 6.72
N ASN A 143 -1.98 -7.71 7.76
CA ASN A 143 -3.05 -7.45 8.71
C ASN A 143 -3.97 -6.32 8.25
N ILE A 144 -3.52 -5.47 7.33
CA ILE A 144 -4.31 -4.34 6.79
C ILE A 144 -4.42 -4.40 5.26
N VAL A 145 -5.46 -3.77 4.73
CA VAL A 145 -5.56 -3.44 3.30
C VAL A 145 -5.06 -2.01 3.07
N PRO A 146 -4.06 -1.78 2.21
CA PRO A 146 -3.59 -0.43 1.93
C PRO A 146 -4.66 0.47 1.34
N SER A 147 -4.69 1.74 1.77
CA SER A 147 -5.62 2.73 1.24
C SER A 147 -5.21 3.18 -0.17
N VAL A 148 -6.18 3.42 -1.05
CA VAL A 148 -5.94 4.07 -2.36
C VAL A 148 -6.79 5.32 -2.46
N GLY A 149 -6.12 6.47 -2.56
CA GLY A 149 -6.74 7.78 -2.69
C GLY A 149 -7.16 8.12 -4.13
N SER A 150 -8.03 9.12 -4.26
CA SER A 150 -8.34 9.74 -5.54
C SER A 150 -7.09 10.43 -6.13
N PRO A 151 -6.92 10.44 -7.47
CA PRO A 151 -5.80 11.13 -8.09
C PRO A 151 -5.77 12.61 -7.76
N LEU A 152 -4.63 13.08 -7.26
CA LEU A 152 -4.39 14.49 -6.93
C LEU A 152 -3.72 15.23 -8.09
N SER A 153 -3.94 16.54 -8.20
CA SER A 153 -3.00 17.40 -8.94
C SER A 153 -1.67 17.50 -8.19
N TRP A 154 -0.58 17.85 -8.89
CA TRP A 154 0.72 18.10 -8.25
C TRP A 154 0.60 19.10 -7.07
N LYS A 155 -0.14 20.20 -7.26
CA LYS A 155 -0.36 21.20 -6.21
C LYS A 155 -1.06 20.61 -4.97
N GLN A 156 -2.06 19.75 -5.16
CA GLN A 156 -2.75 19.10 -4.04
C GLN A 156 -1.85 18.09 -3.34
N LEU A 157 -1.02 17.34 -4.10
CA LEU A 157 -0.06 16.41 -3.51
C LEU A 157 0.92 17.13 -2.57
N LEU A 158 1.49 18.26 -3.00
CA LEU A 158 2.42 19.05 -2.18
C LEU A 158 1.82 19.46 -0.83
N GLN A 159 0.51 19.71 -0.77
CA GLN A 159 -0.17 20.09 0.48
C GLN A 159 -0.21 18.95 1.49
N THR A 160 -0.13 17.70 1.03
CA THR A 160 -0.15 16.51 1.92
C THR A 160 1.20 16.22 2.57
N PHE A 161 2.30 16.84 2.10
CA PHE A 161 3.66 16.51 2.59
C PHE A 161 3.83 16.74 4.09
N SER A 162 3.14 17.74 4.65
CA SER A 162 3.16 18.04 6.09
C SER A 162 2.54 16.94 6.98
N GLU A 163 1.83 15.97 6.40
CA GLU A 163 1.26 14.81 7.12
C GLU A 163 2.28 13.68 7.35
N TYR A 164 3.47 13.80 6.75
CA TYR A 164 4.53 12.82 6.78
C TYR A 164 5.76 13.35 7.53
N ASP A 165 6.45 12.45 8.24
CA ASP A 165 7.70 12.77 8.94
C ASP A 165 8.87 12.95 7.95
N ALA A 166 8.79 12.29 6.78
CA ALA A 166 9.71 12.46 5.67
C ALA A 166 9.02 12.26 4.33
N VAL A 167 9.45 13.01 3.32
CA VAL A 167 9.03 12.84 1.93
C VAL A 167 10.26 12.73 1.04
N TYR A 168 10.37 11.62 0.32
CA TYR A 168 11.44 11.38 -0.63
C TYR A 168 10.86 11.31 -2.04
N PHE A 169 11.31 12.17 -2.94
CA PHE A 169 10.91 12.06 -4.34
C PHE A 169 12.05 11.51 -5.19
N CYS A 170 11.75 10.44 -5.93
CA CYS A 170 12.71 9.72 -6.76
C CYS A 170 13.00 10.52 -8.02
N TYR A 171 14.18 11.14 -8.06
CA TYR A 171 14.60 11.97 -9.17
C TYR A 171 16.05 11.69 -9.54
N GLU A 172 16.29 11.54 -10.83
CA GLU A 172 17.62 11.29 -11.36
C GLU A 172 18.38 12.62 -11.48
N LYS A 173 19.27 12.86 -10.52
CA LYS A 173 20.22 13.98 -10.56
C LYS A 173 21.62 13.38 -10.47
N GLU A 174 22.49 13.68 -11.43
CA GLU A 174 23.83 13.08 -11.53
C GLU A 174 24.66 13.23 -10.24
N GLU A 175 24.46 14.33 -9.51
CA GLU A 175 25.12 14.62 -8.23
C GLU A 175 24.13 14.69 -7.05
N GLY A 176 22.98 14.03 -7.17
CA GLY A 176 21.94 14.00 -6.14
C GLY A 176 22.28 13.12 -4.93
N LEU A 177 21.64 13.42 -3.80
CA LEU A 177 21.65 12.55 -2.63
C LEU A 177 21.12 11.16 -3.01
N GLN A 178 21.73 10.10 -2.47
CA GLN A 178 21.22 8.75 -2.62
C GLN A 178 20.23 8.44 -1.49
N LEU A 179 19.22 7.61 -1.76
CA LEU A 179 18.16 7.29 -0.81
C LEU A 179 18.70 6.93 0.59
N ARG A 180 19.72 6.07 0.65
CA ARG A 180 20.33 5.64 1.92
C ARG A 180 20.88 6.81 2.74
N SER A 181 21.55 7.76 2.08
CA SER A 181 22.16 8.92 2.75
C SER A 181 21.12 9.85 3.39
N SER A 182 19.87 9.83 2.90
CA SER A 182 18.77 10.61 3.45
C SER A 182 17.94 9.81 4.47
N VAL A 183 17.70 8.52 4.19
CA VAL A 183 16.86 7.64 5.02
C VAL A 183 17.54 7.28 6.33
N ALA A 184 18.83 6.96 6.34
CA ALA A 184 19.52 6.51 7.55
C ALA A 184 19.53 7.57 8.68
N PRO A 185 19.84 8.87 8.42
CA PRO A 185 19.74 9.90 9.44
C PRO A 185 18.31 10.11 9.96
N TRP A 186 17.31 10.07 9.08
CA TRP A 186 15.90 10.16 9.49
C TRP A 186 15.52 8.99 10.40
N LEU A 187 15.84 7.75 10.03
CA LEU A 187 15.58 6.58 10.87
C LEU A 187 16.28 6.67 12.22
N ALA A 188 17.51 7.17 12.27
CA ALA A 188 18.24 7.38 13.52
C ALA A 188 17.63 8.47 14.41
N SER A 189 16.87 9.41 13.84
CA SER A 189 16.14 10.43 14.59
C SER A 189 14.82 9.93 15.20
N LEU A 190 14.28 8.81 14.69
CA LEU A 190 13.08 8.18 15.24
C LEU A 190 13.43 7.43 16.52
N SER A 191 12.56 7.49 17.53
CA SER A 191 12.72 6.60 18.68
C SER A 191 12.53 5.13 18.23
N PRO A 192 13.26 4.16 18.81
CA PRO A 192 13.14 2.76 18.40
C PRO A 192 11.72 2.18 18.53
N GLN A 193 10.95 2.68 19.52
CA GLN A 193 9.56 2.26 19.74
C GLN A 193 8.54 3.08 18.93
N SER A 194 8.92 4.24 18.38
CA SER A 194 8.05 5.01 17.49
C SER A 194 8.14 4.48 16.06
N GLY A 195 6.99 4.37 15.40
CA GLY A 195 6.95 4.29 13.94
C GLY A 195 7.34 5.62 13.30
N GLY A 196 7.29 5.65 11.97
CA GLY A 196 7.48 6.87 11.18
C GLY A 196 6.64 6.80 9.91
N LYS A 197 6.07 7.91 9.50
CA LYS A 197 5.32 8.05 8.25
C LYS A 197 6.24 8.63 7.19
N VAL A 198 6.42 7.90 6.10
CA VAL A 198 7.24 8.34 4.97
C VAL A 198 6.44 8.24 3.68
N MET A 199 6.53 9.29 2.86
CA MET A 199 6.02 9.27 1.50
C MET A 199 7.18 9.09 0.52
N VAL A 200 7.02 8.17 -0.43
CA VAL A 200 7.87 8.06 -1.61
C VAL A 200 7.10 8.56 -2.82
N VAL A 201 7.63 9.57 -3.51
CA VAL A 201 7.01 10.18 -4.68
C VAL A 201 7.74 9.74 -5.96
N VAL A 202 6.99 9.17 -6.90
CA VAL A 202 7.52 8.63 -8.15
C VAL A 202 6.85 9.31 -9.34
N GLY A 203 7.67 9.89 -10.22
CA GLY A 203 7.21 10.58 -11.41
C GLY A 203 6.72 9.64 -12.53
N PRO A 204 6.18 10.21 -13.62
CA PRO A 204 5.77 9.44 -14.80
C PRO A 204 6.99 9.00 -15.62
N GLU A 205 6.77 8.33 -16.75
CA GLU A 205 7.85 7.95 -17.66
C GLU A 205 8.67 9.15 -18.19
N GLY A 206 8.06 10.34 -18.26
CA GLY A 206 8.74 11.57 -18.65
C GLY A 206 9.55 12.25 -17.53
N GLY A 207 9.54 11.69 -16.32
CA GLY A 207 10.13 12.30 -15.13
C GLY A 207 9.43 13.58 -14.68
N PHE A 208 10.03 14.26 -13.72
CA PHE A 208 9.59 15.56 -13.22
C PHE A 208 10.20 16.70 -14.04
N THR A 209 9.50 17.83 -14.11
CA THR A 209 10.10 19.08 -14.60
C THR A 209 10.97 19.73 -13.51
N PRO A 210 11.95 20.57 -13.88
CA PRO A 210 12.74 21.32 -12.89
C PRO A 210 11.87 22.14 -11.94
N GLU A 211 10.75 22.68 -12.43
CA GLU A 211 9.79 23.45 -11.61
C GLU A 211 9.06 22.56 -10.61
N GLU A 212 8.64 21.35 -11.01
CA GLU A 212 8.05 20.37 -10.09
C GLU A 212 9.05 19.98 -8.98
N CYS A 213 10.31 19.73 -9.33
CA CYS A 213 11.36 19.42 -8.36
C CYS A 213 11.56 20.55 -7.35
N LEU A 214 11.68 21.80 -7.82
CA LEU A 214 11.83 22.97 -6.95
C LEU A 214 10.66 23.12 -5.98
N LYS A 215 9.42 23.00 -6.47
CA LYS A 215 8.22 23.08 -5.63
C LYS A 215 8.12 21.96 -4.60
N ALA A 216 8.59 20.75 -4.93
CA ALA A 216 8.66 19.66 -3.97
C ALA A 216 9.70 19.93 -2.87
N GLU A 217 10.88 20.43 -3.23
CA GLU A 217 11.93 20.82 -2.29
C GLU A 217 11.47 21.96 -1.39
N GLU A 218 10.80 22.99 -1.92
CA GLU A 218 10.19 24.08 -1.16
C GLU A 218 9.10 23.59 -0.19
N ALA A 219 8.38 22.52 -0.55
CA ALA A 219 7.39 21.87 0.31
C ALA A 219 8.01 20.89 1.33
N GLY A 220 9.34 20.78 1.38
CA GLY A 220 10.08 19.97 2.36
C GLY A 220 10.41 18.54 1.91
N ALA A 221 10.16 18.17 0.65
CA ALA A 221 10.60 16.89 0.13
C ALA A 221 12.09 16.87 -0.22
N VAL A 222 12.72 15.72 -0.05
CA VAL A 222 14.14 15.51 -0.36
C VAL A 222 14.27 14.70 -1.65
N SER A 223 15.01 15.27 -2.61
CA SER A 223 15.35 14.59 -3.86
C SER A 223 16.32 13.44 -3.60
N VAL A 224 16.00 12.24 -4.09
CA VAL A 224 16.85 11.06 -3.92
C VAL A 224 17.03 10.23 -5.18
N GLY A 225 18.25 9.74 -5.38
CA GLY A 225 18.59 8.71 -6.36
C GLY A 225 18.42 7.29 -5.79
N LEU A 226 18.10 6.34 -6.67
CA LEU A 226 17.96 4.90 -6.38
C LEU A 226 19.15 4.09 -6.96
N GLY A 227 20.33 4.70 -6.98
CA GLY A 227 21.53 4.17 -7.62
C GLY A 227 21.75 4.70 -9.04
N ARG A 228 22.77 4.17 -9.72
CA ARG A 228 23.29 4.69 -11.00
C ARG A 228 22.46 4.32 -12.24
N ARG A 229 21.44 3.47 -12.09
CA ARG A 229 20.64 2.98 -13.21
C ARG A 229 19.28 3.66 -13.17
N ILE A 230 18.80 4.06 -14.34
CA ILE A 230 17.44 4.55 -14.52
C ILE A 230 16.48 3.39 -14.30
N LEU A 231 15.66 3.50 -13.26
CA LEU A 231 14.56 2.57 -13.01
C LEU A 231 13.32 3.04 -13.73
N ARG A 232 12.49 2.08 -14.19
CA ARG A 232 11.16 2.42 -14.69
C ARG A 232 10.29 2.93 -13.55
N CYS A 233 9.28 3.75 -13.87
CA CYS A 233 8.37 4.31 -12.87
C CYS A 233 7.74 3.21 -12.00
N GLU A 234 7.32 2.09 -12.61
CA GLU A 234 6.71 0.98 -11.87
C GLU A 234 7.70 0.28 -10.91
N THR A 235 9.00 0.36 -11.19
CA THR A 235 10.06 -0.27 -10.38
C THR A 235 10.56 0.65 -9.27
N ALA A 236 10.60 1.96 -9.51
CA ALA A 236 11.19 2.93 -8.58
C ALA A 236 10.50 2.90 -7.20
N GLY A 237 9.16 2.89 -7.16
CA GLY A 237 8.41 2.83 -5.90
C GLY A 237 8.68 1.54 -5.12
N MET A 238 8.78 0.40 -5.81
CA MET A 238 9.09 -0.90 -5.20
C MET A 238 10.47 -0.90 -4.56
N VAL A 239 11.48 -0.44 -5.30
CA VAL A 239 12.87 -0.38 -4.82
C VAL A 239 13.00 0.57 -3.65
N ALA A 240 12.41 1.76 -3.72
CA ALA A 240 12.44 2.72 -2.63
C ALA A 240 11.80 2.15 -1.36
N ALA A 241 10.61 1.54 -1.46
CA ALA A 241 9.93 0.93 -0.32
C ALA A 241 10.77 -0.21 0.29
N ALA A 242 11.28 -1.12 -0.54
CA ALA A 242 12.13 -2.23 -0.08
C ALA A 242 13.41 -1.74 0.60
N CYS A 243 14.09 -0.73 0.03
CA CYS A 243 15.29 -0.16 0.62
C CYS A 243 15.01 0.55 1.95
N ILE A 244 13.90 1.27 2.09
CA ILE A 244 13.51 1.91 3.35
C ILE A 244 13.27 0.85 4.42
N LEU A 245 12.51 -0.21 4.11
CA LEU A 245 12.25 -1.31 5.06
C LEU A 245 13.51 -2.11 5.40
N TYR A 246 14.41 -2.29 4.45
CA TYR A 246 15.71 -2.93 4.69
C TYR A 246 16.57 -2.10 5.64
N GLU A 247 16.71 -0.80 5.38
CA GLU A 247 17.50 0.10 6.25
C GLU A 247 16.83 0.28 7.63
N SER A 248 15.50 0.16 7.74
CA SER A 248 14.79 0.21 9.03
C SER A 248 14.87 -1.08 9.86
N GLY A 249 15.45 -2.15 9.30
CA GLY A 249 15.58 -3.46 9.93
C GLY A 249 14.32 -4.33 9.86
N GLU A 250 13.35 -3.96 9.03
CA GLU A 250 12.05 -4.62 8.92
C GLU A 250 11.94 -5.56 7.72
N MET A 251 12.99 -5.63 6.91
CA MET A 251 13.15 -6.58 5.81
C MET A 251 14.51 -7.26 5.94
N GLY A 252 14.54 -8.56 6.25
CA GLY A 252 15.79 -9.32 6.42
C GLY A 252 15.82 -10.33 7.58
N GLY A 253 14.78 -10.34 8.42
CA GLY A 253 14.70 -11.21 9.60
C GLY A 253 15.53 -10.65 10.77
N ALA A 254 14.92 -10.63 11.95
CA ALA A 254 15.66 -10.59 13.21
C ALA A 254 15.85 -12.02 13.71
#